data_AF-A0A2M7X298-F1
#
_entry.id   AF-A0A2M7X298-F1
#
_cell.length_a   1.000
_cell.length_b   1.000
_cell.length_c   1.000
_cell.angle_alpha   90.00
_cell.angle_beta   90.00
_cell.angle_gamma   90.00
#
_symmetry.space_group_name_H-M   'P 1'
#
loop_
_entity.id
_entity.type
_entity.pdbx_description
1 polymer ?
#
loop_
_entity_poly.entity_id
_entity_poly.type
_entity_poly.pdbx_seq_one_letter_code
_entity_poly.pdbx_strand_id
1 'polypeptide(L)'
;MIEIKIGKSKITEKFVIKENEDIYIFGDSGGDIEIEVILSESGASVNLFGIIKGNDSQRYNIKTISNHLAPNTNSRVHIKGAFLANSFMDYNGMIMIAKKAQLSDAYLKNDNLLIGEGASVNSSPQLEIKADDVKASHGVTISSVDELQMHYLLSRGINVEDATNLLVNGFLKMPILKNA
;
A
#
# COMPACT_ATOMS: atom_id res chain seq x y z
N MET A 1 -7.53 -15.36 3.95
CA MET A 1 -7.85 -14.00 3.50
C MET A 1 -8.28 -13.20 4.71
N ILE A 2 -7.59 -12.10 4.99
CA ILE A 2 -7.81 -11.22 6.14
C ILE A 2 -8.10 -9.82 5.61
N GLU A 3 -9.17 -9.19 6.09
CA GLU A 3 -9.51 -7.81 5.75
C GLU A 3 -9.44 -6.93 6.99
N ILE A 4 -8.79 -5.77 6.86
CA ILE A 4 -8.62 -4.81 7.95
C ILE A 4 -9.08 -3.45 7.44
N LYS A 5 -9.96 -2.80 8.20
CA LYS A 5 -10.39 -1.42 7.95
C LYS A 5 -9.69 -0.49 8.92
N ILE A 6 -8.97 0.49 8.40
CA ILE A 6 -8.39 1.57 9.18
C ILE A 6 -9.54 2.40 9.75
N GLY A 7 -9.51 2.62 11.06
CA GLY A 7 -10.43 3.51 11.74
C GLY A 7 -9.67 4.50 12.62
N LYS A 8 -10.42 5.30 13.39
CA LYS A 8 -9.84 6.35 14.25
C LYS A 8 -8.90 5.84 15.34
N SER A 9 -9.06 4.58 15.75
CA SER A 9 -8.19 3.95 16.74
C SER A 9 -6.97 3.34 16.05
N LYS A 10 -5.80 3.45 16.68
CA LYS A 10 -4.58 2.78 16.21
C LYS A 10 -4.77 1.25 16.19
N ILE A 11 -4.45 0.64 15.06
CA ILE A 11 -4.45 -0.81 14.86
C ILE A 11 -2.99 -1.29 14.79
N THR A 12 -2.64 -2.30 15.58
CA THR A 12 -1.35 -2.98 15.48
C THR A 12 -1.60 -4.47 15.41
N GLU A 13 -1.28 -5.07 14.28
CA GLU A 13 -1.51 -6.49 14.01
C GLU A 13 -0.22 -7.19 13.65
N LYS A 14 -0.11 -8.45 14.09
CA LYS A 14 1.06 -9.29 13.84
C LYS A 14 0.62 -10.67 13.37
N PHE A 15 1.06 -11.04 12.17
CA PHE A 15 0.69 -12.30 11.54
C PHE A 15 1.90 -13.21 11.39
N VAL A 16 1.79 -14.46 11.84
CA VAL A 16 2.80 -15.50 11.57
C VAL A 16 2.31 -16.34 10.40
N ILE A 17 2.99 -16.23 9.27
CA ILE A 17 2.62 -16.86 8.01
C ILE A 17 3.39 -18.18 7.88
N LYS A 18 2.64 -19.29 7.79
CA LYS A 18 3.20 -20.64 7.66
C LYS A 18 3.18 -21.16 6.23
N GLU A 19 2.15 -20.83 5.46
CA GLU A 19 1.98 -21.29 4.08
C GLU A 19 1.71 -20.10 3.16
N ASN A 20 0.45 -19.73 2.94
CA ASN A 20 0.10 -18.61 2.06
C ASN A 20 -1.02 -17.79 2.71
N GLU A 21 -0.89 -16.47 2.74
CA GLU A 21 -1.94 -15.58 3.26
C GLU A 21 -2.08 -14.32 2.41
N ASP A 22 -3.32 -13.89 2.21
CA ASP A 22 -3.65 -12.62 1.57
C ASP A 22 -4.28 -11.68 2.61
N ILE A 23 -3.70 -10.49 2.76
CA ILE A 23 -4.11 -9.46 3.70
C ILE A 23 -4.52 -8.22 2.91
N TYR A 24 -5.69 -7.67 3.21
CA TYR A 24 -6.24 -6.48 2.58
C TYR A 24 -6.46 -5.38 3.60
N ILE A 25 -5.99 -4.18 3.29
CA ILE A 25 -6.15 -2.97 4.10
C ILE A 25 -7.03 -1.99 3.33
N PHE A 26 -8.08 -1.49 3.98
CA PHE A 26 -8.93 -0.44 3.43
C PHE A 26 -8.94 0.76 4.39
N GLY A 27 -8.79 1.96 3.86
CA GLY A 27 -8.86 3.19 4.65
C GLY A 27 -9.59 4.31 3.92
N ASP A 28 -10.59 4.90 4.55
CA ASP A 28 -11.41 6.01 4.02
C ASP A 28 -11.78 7.09 5.05
N SER A 29 -11.33 6.94 6.30
CA SER A 29 -11.72 7.79 7.44
C SER A 29 -10.54 8.35 8.26
N GLY A 30 -9.31 8.14 7.79
CA GLY A 30 -8.07 8.42 8.54
C GLY A 30 -7.76 7.37 9.61
N GLY A 31 -6.55 7.41 10.15
CA GLY A 31 -6.12 6.56 11.26
C GLY A 31 -4.72 5.98 11.11
N ASP A 32 -4.35 5.19 12.11
CA ASP A 32 -3.01 4.63 12.25
C ASP A 32 -3.09 3.10 12.17
N ILE A 33 -2.26 2.50 11.33
CA ILE A 33 -2.15 1.05 11.21
C ILE A 33 -0.70 0.61 11.13
N GLU A 34 -0.38 -0.43 11.89
CA GLU A 34 0.89 -1.13 11.84
C GLU A 34 0.64 -2.61 11.63
N ILE A 35 1.16 -3.17 10.53
CA ILE A 35 1.08 -4.60 10.25
C ILE A 35 2.49 -5.16 10.15
N GLU A 36 2.77 -6.16 10.98
CA GLU A 36 3.97 -6.97 10.89
C GLU A 36 3.60 -8.39 10.42
N VAL A 37 4.21 -8.83 9.33
CA VAL A 37 4.10 -10.22 8.86
C VAL A 37 5.44 -10.93 9.10
N ILE A 38 5.38 -12.09 9.75
CA ILE A 38 6.52 -12.96 10.02
C ILE A 38 6.42 -14.20 9.16
N LEU A 39 7.39 -14.40 8.28
CA LEU A 39 7.53 -15.60 7.47
C LEU A 39 8.56 -16.53 8.12
N SER A 40 8.10 -17.38 9.03
CA SER A 40 8.95 -18.24 9.86
C SER A 40 9.17 -19.65 9.30
N GLU A 41 8.37 -20.06 8.32
CA GLU A 41 8.45 -21.37 7.68
C GLU A 41 9.02 -21.26 6.26
N SER A 42 9.73 -22.29 5.81
CA SER A 42 10.28 -22.29 4.45
C SER A 42 9.15 -22.40 3.43
N GLY A 43 9.21 -21.59 2.37
CA GLY A 43 8.15 -21.54 1.37
C GLY A 43 6.97 -20.63 1.72
N ALA A 44 6.93 -20.05 2.93
CA ALA A 44 5.83 -19.18 3.31
C ALA A 44 5.73 -17.95 2.38
N SER A 45 4.52 -17.56 2.02
CA SER A 45 4.22 -16.44 1.14
C SER A 45 3.12 -15.54 1.69
N VAL A 46 3.25 -14.23 1.48
CA VAL A 46 2.21 -13.27 1.82
C VAL A 46 2.00 -12.25 0.72
N ASN A 47 0.73 -11.98 0.40
CA ASN A 47 0.35 -10.79 -0.35
C ASN A 47 -0.37 -9.83 0.57
N LEU A 48 0.09 -8.58 0.64
CA LEU A 48 -0.51 -7.52 1.41
C LEU A 48 -0.88 -6.39 0.47
N PHE A 49 -2.19 -6.17 0.29
CA PHE A 49 -2.73 -5.13 -0.57
C PHE A 49 -3.41 -4.05 0.26
N GLY A 50 -3.24 -2.80 -0.13
CA GLY A 50 -3.89 -1.67 0.53
C GLY A 50 -4.55 -0.73 -0.47
N ILE A 51 -5.79 -0.32 -0.19
CA ILE A 51 -6.48 0.77 -0.89
C ILE A 51 -6.84 1.85 0.13
N ILE A 52 -6.27 3.03 -0.06
CA ILE A 52 -6.47 4.19 0.82
C ILE A 52 -7.10 5.33 0.02
N LYS A 53 -8.19 5.89 0.53
CA LYS A 53 -8.86 7.09 -0.02
C LYS A 53 -8.83 8.17 1.06
N GLY A 54 -8.05 9.22 0.85
CA GLY A 54 -8.01 10.37 1.74
C GLY A 54 -8.78 11.55 1.18
N ASN A 55 -9.56 12.22 2.03
CA ASN A 55 -10.22 13.48 1.69
C ASN A 55 -10.23 14.45 2.90
N ASP A 56 -10.77 15.65 2.71
CA ASP A 56 -10.87 16.71 3.70
C ASP A 56 -9.51 16.97 4.38
N SER A 57 -9.42 16.72 5.69
CA SER A 57 -8.19 16.86 6.50
C SER A 57 -7.78 15.52 7.13
N GLN A 58 -8.18 14.40 6.52
CA GLN A 58 -7.87 13.06 7.04
C GLN A 58 -6.36 12.79 6.99
N ARG A 59 -5.87 12.12 8.03
CA ARG A 59 -4.47 11.71 8.15
C ARG A 59 -4.35 10.22 8.29
N TYR A 60 -3.37 9.65 7.61
CA TYR A 60 -3.08 8.22 7.63
C TYR A 60 -1.63 7.99 8.03
N ASN A 61 -1.39 7.18 9.06
CA ASN A 61 -0.05 6.70 9.38
C ASN A 61 -0.04 5.18 9.17
N ILE A 62 0.64 4.73 8.11
CA ILE A 62 0.60 3.33 7.68
C ILE A 62 1.99 2.76 7.77
N LYS A 63 2.14 1.68 8.53
CA LYS A 63 3.41 0.95 8.66
C LYS A 63 3.23 -0.50 8.29
N THR A 64 4.08 -1.00 7.41
CA THR A 64 4.11 -2.42 7.02
C THR A 64 5.51 -2.98 7.18
N ILE A 65 5.64 -4.09 7.91
CA ILE A 65 6.91 -4.80 8.11
C ILE A 65 6.75 -6.22 7.57
N SER A 66 7.61 -6.61 6.61
CA SER A 66 7.74 -7.99 6.16
C SER A 66 9.03 -8.60 6.69
N ASN A 67 8.92 -9.53 7.63
CA ASN A 67 10.04 -10.15 8.32
C ASN A 67 10.25 -11.59 7.83
N HIS A 68 11.23 -11.76 6.94
CA HIS A 68 11.62 -13.05 6.38
C HIS A 68 12.63 -13.73 7.29
N LEU A 69 12.17 -14.76 8.01
CA LEU A 69 12.99 -15.51 8.96
C LEU A 69 13.41 -16.88 8.41
N ALA A 70 12.78 -17.39 7.37
CA ALA A 70 13.06 -18.70 6.77
C ALA A 70 13.38 -18.59 5.27
N PRO A 71 14.11 -19.58 4.69
CA PRO A 71 14.47 -19.57 3.28
C PRO A 71 13.28 -19.81 2.36
N ASN A 72 13.41 -19.42 1.09
CA ASN A 72 12.37 -19.57 0.06
C ASN A 72 11.06 -18.85 0.39
N THR A 73 11.12 -17.75 1.14
CA THR A 73 9.93 -17.01 1.56
C THR A 73 9.60 -15.88 0.58
N ASN A 74 8.31 -15.64 0.35
CA ASN A 74 7.84 -14.68 -0.64
C ASN A 74 6.98 -13.58 -0.01
N SER A 75 7.17 -12.32 -0.40
CA SER A 75 6.27 -11.23 -0.01
C SER A 75 5.97 -10.27 -1.15
N ARG A 76 4.71 -9.87 -1.27
CA ARG A 76 4.23 -8.84 -2.19
C ARG A 76 3.40 -7.84 -1.41
N VAL A 77 3.97 -6.67 -1.14
CA VAL A 77 3.27 -5.55 -0.53
C VAL A 77 2.93 -4.55 -1.62
N HIS A 78 1.66 -4.18 -1.78
CA HIS A 78 1.25 -3.12 -2.69
C HIS A 78 0.19 -2.23 -2.04
N ILE A 79 0.57 -1.01 -1.68
CA ILE A 79 -0.33 0.00 -1.11
C ILE A 79 -0.63 1.05 -2.18
N LYS A 80 -1.89 1.21 -2.55
CA LYS A 80 -2.36 2.30 -3.42
C LYS A 80 -3.17 3.32 -2.64
N GLY A 81 -2.86 4.60 -2.85
CA GLY A 81 -3.56 5.70 -2.20
C GLY A 81 -4.03 6.76 -3.19
N ALA A 82 -5.24 7.29 -3.00
CA ALA A 82 -5.71 8.49 -3.67
C ALA A 82 -6.08 9.55 -2.62
N PHE A 83 -5.46 10.72 -2.68
CA PHE A 83 -5.55 11.76 -1.66
C PHE A 83 -6.06 13.06 -2.29
N LEU A 84 -7.16 13.58 -1.73
CA LEU A 84 -7.84 14.79 -2.16
C LEU A 84 -7.80 15.85 -1.06
N ALA A 85 -8.17 17.09 -1.42
CA ALA A 85 -8.28 18.23 -0.51
C ALA A 85 -6.99 18.48 0.29
N ASN A 86 -7.02 18.42 1.62
CA ASN A 86 -5.87 18.61 2.51
C ASN A 86 -5.48 17.30 3.23
N SER A 87 -5.83 16.15 2.65
CA SER A 87 -5.52 14.86 3.24
C SER A 87 -4.03 14.53 3.16
N PHE A 88 -3.56 13.76 4.13
CA PHE A 88 -2.15 13.43 4.29
C PHE A 88 -1.95 11.94 4.59
N MET A 89 -0.92 11.34 4.01
CA MET A 89 -0.43 10.02 4.41
C MET A 89 1.06 10.05 4.71
N ASP A 90 1.45 9.43 5.82
CA ASP A 90 2.80 8.99 6.10
C ASP A 90 2.88 7.46 6.03
N TYR A 91 3.57 6.95 5.01
CA TYR A 91 3.75 5.52 4.79
C TYR A 91 5.19 5.09 5.10
N ASN A 92 5.34 4.09 5.96
CA ASN A 92 6.62 3.51 6.33
C ASN A 92 6.62 2.00 6.00
N GLY A 93 7.37 1.64 4.96
CA GLY A 93 7.47 0.26 4.49
C GLY A 93 8.82 -0.34 4.85
N MET A 94 8.86 -1.53 5.44
CA MET A 94 10.11 -2.21 5.80
C MET A 94 10.08 -3.66 5.32
N ILE A 95 11.13 -4.08 4.60
CA ILE A 95 11.43 -5.49 4.34
C ILE A 95 12.69 -5.84 5.13
N MET A 96 12.58 -6.85 6.00
CA MET A 96 13.70 -7.42 6.74
C MET A 96 13.93 -8.86 6.27
N ILE A 97 15.16 -9.17 5.89
CA ILE A 97 15.57 -10.51 5.47
C ILE A 97 16.71 -10.98 6.37
N ALA A 98 16.43 -12.00 7.20
CA ALA A 98 17.42 -12.59 8.08
C ALA A 98 18.50 -13.36 7.30
N LYS A 99 19.69 -13.49 7.89
CA LYS A 99 20.84 -14.17 7.25
C LYS A 99 20.55 -15.59 6.75
N LYS A 100 19.65 -16.32 7.41
CA LYS A 100 19.25 -17.69 7.03
C LYS A 100 18.12 -17.75 5.99
N ALA A 101 17.48 -16.61 5.69
CA ALA A 101 16.38 -16.50 4.74
C ALA A 101 16.91 -16.34 3.31
N GLN A 102 17.68 -17.33 2.87
CA GLN A 102 18.20 -17.38 1.50
C GLN A 102 17.07 -17.71 0.53
N LEU A 103 17.22 -17.32 -0.73
CA LEU A 103 16.25 -17.51 -1.80
C LEU A 103 14.90 -16.82 -1.53
N SER A 104 14.86 -15.85 -0.63
CA SER A 104 13.68 -15.03 -0.40
C SER A 104 13.44 -14.05 -1.55
N ASP A 105 12.18 -13.85 -1.90
CA ASP A 105 11.75 -12.89 -2.92
C ASP A 105 10.71 -11.93 -2.33
N ALA A 106 11.10 -10.66 -2.18
CA ALA A 106 10.30 -9.62 -1.56
C ALA A 106 10.13 -8.41 -2.49
N TYR A 107 8.90 -7.94 -2.63
CA TYR A 107 8.59 -6.73 -3.39
C TYR A 107 7.63 -5.82 -2.61
N LEU A 108 7.99 -4.54 -2.52
CA LEU A 108 7.16 -3.51 -1.90
C LEU A 108 6.88 -2.39 -2.88
N LYS A 109 5.60 -2.10 -3.12
CA LYS A 109 5.18 -1.00 -3.98
C LYS A 109 4.22 -0.07 -3.26
N ASN A 110 4.45 1.22 -3.37
CA ASN A 110 3.48 2.23 -2.95
C ASN A 110 3.20 3.21 -4.10
N ASP A 111 1.98 3.19 -4.65
CA ASP A 111 1.58 4.12 -5.71
C ASP A 111 0.54 5.10 -5.16
N ASN A 112 0.77 6.39 -5.33
CA ASN A 112 -0.09 7.44 -4.81
C ASN A 112 -0.52 8.43 -5.88
N LEU A 113 -1.79 8.80 -5.86
CA LEU A 113 -2.39 9.85 -6.67
C LEU A 113 -2.82 11.02 -5.78
N LEU A 114 -2.34 12.21 -6.09
CA LEU A 114 -2.72 13.47 -5.43
C LEU A 114 -3.68 14.25 -6.33
N ILE A 115 -4.76 14.78 -5.75
CA ILE A 115 -5.74 15.60 -6.46
C ILE A 115 -5.90 16.92 -5.72
N GLY A 116 -5.56 18.01 -6.40
CA GLY A 116 -5.49 19.35 -5.82
C GLY A 116 -4.16 19.62 -5.13
N GLU A 117 -3.99 20.85 -4.64
CA GLU A 117 -2.70 21.35 -4.12
C GLU A 117 -2.46 21.03 -2.63
N GLY A 118 -3.51 20.74 -1.86
CA GLY A 118 -3.40 20.51 -0.42
C GLY A 118 -3.03 19.08 -0.02
N ALA A 119 -3.22 18.11 -0.92
CA ALA A 119 -3.01 16.70 -0.64
C ALA A 119 -1.52 16.37 -0.67
N SER A 120 -1.05 15.58 0.30
CA SER A 120 0.38 15.26 0.40
C SER A 120 0.62 13.85 0.91
N VAL A 121 1.72 13.25 0.45
CA VAL A 121 2.14 11.90 0.85
C VAL A 121 3.63 11.93 1.15
N ASN A 122 3.98 11.42 2.33
CA ASN A 122 5.32 10.96 2.65
C ASN A 122 5.38 9.44 2.53
N SER A 123 6.42 8.91 1.90
CA SER A 123 6.58 7.46 1.75
C SER A 123 8.05 7.09 1.89
N SER A 124 8.34 6.29 2.92
CA SER A 124 9.68 5.87 3.31
C SER A 124 9.81 4.34 3.26
N PRO A 125 10.10 3.75 2.08
CA PRO A 125 10.43 2.33 1.97
C PRO A 125 11.86 2.06 2.42
N GLN A 126 12.07 0.94 3.10
CA GLN A 126 13.34 0.56 3.72
C GLN A 126 13.61 -0.93 3.52
N LEU A 127 14.90 -1.28 3.36
CA LEU A 127 15.38 -2.65 3.26
C LEU A 127 16.45 -2.90 4.31
N GLU A 128 16.31 -4.00 5.05
CA GLU A 128 17.37 -4.56 5.88
C GLU A 128 17.63 -6.00 5.43
N ILE A 129 18.69 -6.20 4.63
CA ILE A 129 19.00 -7.50 4.02
C ILE A 129 20.32 -8.02 4.59
N LYS A 130 20.26 -9.18 5.23
CA LYS A 130 21.43 -9.89 5.79
C LYS A 130 21.76 -11.20 5.07
N ALA A 131 20.98 -11.56 4.06
CA ALA A 131 21.17 -12.75 3.22
C ALA A 131 21.79 -12.34 1.87
N ASP A 132 22.55 -13.26 1.26
CA ASP A 132 23.34 -12.98 0.07
C ASP A 132 22.56 -13.29 -1.21
N ASP A 133 21.84 -14.41 -1.24
CA ASP A 133 21.10 -14.89 -2.41
C ASP A 133 19.61 -14.59 -2.25
N VAL A 134 19.19 -13.37 -2.59
CA VAL A 134 17.79 -12.92 -2.49
C VAL A 134 17.41 -11.97 -3.61
N LYS A 135 16.10 -11.85 -3.83
CA LYS A 135 15.51 -10.79 -4.66
C LYS A 135 14.70 -9.88 -3.76
N ALA A 136 15.11 -8.64 -3.63
CA ALA A 136 14.38 -7.67 -2.82
C ALA A 136 14.38 -6.33 -3.54
N SER A 137 13.20 -5.74 -3.71
CA SER A 137 13.09 -4.40 -4.28
C SER A 137 11.89 -3.65 -3.70
N HIS A 138 11.97 -2.32 -3.75
CA HIS A 138 10.85 -1.47 -3.44
C HIS A 138 10.71 -0.36 -4.50
N GLY A 139 9.49 0.14 -4.65
CA GLY A 139 9.18 1.25 -5.55
C GLY A 139 8.10 2.15 -4.97
N VAL A 140 8.28 3.45 -5.13
CA VAL A 140 7.31 4.46 -4.74
C VAL A 140 7.02 5.34 -5.93
N THR A 141 5.74 5.54 -6.21
CA THR A 141 5.25 6.49 -7.20
C THR A 141 4.35 7.49 -6.50
N ILE A 142 4.59 8.78 -6.71
CA ILE A 142 3.68 9.85 -6.31
C ILE A 142 3.41 10.67 -7.56
N SER A 143 2.14 10.80 -7.91
CA SER A 143 1.69 11.50 -9.12
C SER A 143 0.54 12.42 -8.80
N SER A 144 0.43 13.54 -9.50
CA SER A 144 -0.76 14.39 -9.47
C SER A 144 -1.67 14.06 -10.65
N VAL A 145 -2.97 14.36 -10.51
CA VAL A 145 -3.87 14.36 -11.67
C VAL A 145 -3.39 15.39 -12.69
N ASP A 146 -3.25 14.94 -13.93
CA ASP A 146 -2.92 15.78 -15.07
C ASP A 146 -4.11 16.68 -15.41
N GLU A 147 -3.88 17.99 -15.46
CA GLU A 147 -4.89 18.98 -15.85
C GLU A 147 -5.52 18.65 -17.21
N LEU A 148 -4.75 18.07 -18.14
CA LEU A 148 -5.25 17.65 -19.45
C LEU A 148 -6.22 16.48 -19.33
N GLN A 149 -5.98 15.52 -18.42
CA GLN A 149 -6.90 14.41 -18.17
C GLN A 149 -8.21 14.91 -17.58
N MET A 150 -8.15 15.83 -16.61
CA MET A 150 -9.33 16.47 -16.05
C MET A 150 -10.09 17.26 -17.13
N HIS A 151 -9.39 18.12 -17.87
CA HIS A 151 -9.98 18.90 -18.96
C HIS A 151 -10.65 18.03 -20.02
N TYR A 152 -10.03 16.90 -20.39
CA TYR A 152 -10.60 15.95 -21.34
C TYR A 152 -11.94 15.39 -20.86
N LEU A 153 -12.04 14.97 -19.59
CA LEU A 153 -13.29 14.45 -19.02
C LEU A 153 -14.38 15.54 -18.98
N LEU A 154 -14.03 16.74 -18.54
CA LEU A 154 -14.96 17.88 -18.52
C LEU A 154 -15.47 18.26 -19.92
N SER A 155 -14.60 18.20 -20.94
CA SER A 155 -14.98 18.46 -22.33
C SER A 155 -16.01 17.48 -22.89
N ARG A 156 -16.15 16.30 -22.26
CA ARG A 156 -17.17 15.28 -22.59
C ARG A 156 -18.47 15.48 -21.82
N GLY A 157 -18.62 16.59 -21.10
CA GLY A 157 -19.82 16.92 -20.33
C GLY A 157 -19.91 16.19 -18.98
N ILE A 158 -18.84 15.53 -18.54
CA ILE A 158 -18.75 14.93 -17.21
C ILE A 158 -18.48 16.07 -16.24
N ASN A 159 -19.24 16.15 -15.15
CA ASN A 159 -18.99 17.18 -14.13
C ASN A 159 -17.69 16.86 -13.34
N VAL A 160 -17.19 17.85 -12.60
CA VAL A 160 -15.90 17.73 -11.87
C VAL A 160 -15.90 16.59 -10.85
N GLU A 161 -17.02 16.38 -10.16
CA GLU A 161 -17.15 15.33 -9.14
C GLU A 161 -17.07 13.94 -9.78
N ASP A 162 -17.86 13.69 -10.82
CA ASP A 162 -17.87 12.43 -11.56
C ASP A 162 -16.52 12.17 -12.24
N ALA A 163 -15.89 13.20 -12.82
CA ALA A 163 -14.57 13.09 -13.44
C ALA A 163 -13.51 12.69 -12.41
N THR A 164 -13.53 13.30 -11.23
CA THR A 164 -12.63 12.99 -10.12
C THR A 164 -12.83 11.55 -9.66
N ASN A 165 -14.09 11.13 -9.47
CA ASN A 165 -14.42 9.76 -9.07
C ASN A 165 -13.96 8.73 -10.11
N LEU A 166 -14.09 9.02 -11.41
CA LEU A 166 -13.60 8.15 -12.48
C LEU A 166 -12.08 7.99 -12.43
N LEU A 167 -11.32 9.07 -12.25
CA LEU A 167 -9.87 9.04 -12.13
C LEU A 167 -9.42 8.26 -10.88
N VAL A 168 -10.03 8.54 -9.73
CA VAL A 168 -9.72 7.86 -8.46
C VAL A 168 -10.01 6.36 -8.55
N ASN A 169 -11.21 5.98 -9.03
CA ASN A 169 -11.58 4.58 -9.12
C ASN A 169 -10.74 3.85 -10.18
N GLY A 170 -10.45 4.49 -11.31
CA GLY A 170 -9.54 3.95 -12.32
C GLY A 170 -8.13 3.71 -11.78
N PHE A 171 -7.61 4.64 -10.99
CA PHE A 171 -6.30 4.52 -10.35
C PHE A 171 -6.27 3.43 -9.27
N LEU A 172 -7.27 3.38 -8.39
CA LEU A 172 -7.30 2.44 -7.26
C LEU A 172 -7.67 1.01 -7.66
N LYS A 173 -8.22 0.81 -8.87
CA LYS A 173 -8.51 -0.51 -9.41
C LYS A 173 -7.25 -1.38 -9.38
N MET A 174 -7.29 -2.43 -8.58
CA MET A 174 -6.28 -3.48 -8.55
C MET A 174 -6.80 -4.72 -9.29
N PRO A 175 -6.01 -5.37 -10.16
CA PRO A 175 -6.44 -6.56 -10.89
C PRO A 175 -6.91 -7.71 -9.99
N ILE A 176 -6.46 -7.72 -8.74
CA ILE A 176 -6.68 -8.77 -7.74
C ILE A 176 -7.99 -8.52 -6.97
N LEU A 177 -8.45 -7.27 -6.86
CA LEU A 177 -9.70 -6.89 -6.22
C LEU A 177 -10.79 -6.74 -7.28
N LYS A 178 -11.51 -7.83 -7.57
CA LYS A 178 -12.54 -7.84 -8.62
C LYS A 178 -13.78 -6.97 -8.32
N ASN A 179 -13.96 -6.51 -7.07
CA ASN A 179 -15.20 -5.88 -6.59
C ASN A 179 -14.99 -4.66 -5.66
N ALA A 180 -13.85 -3.96 -5.72
CA ALA A 180 -13.62 -2.73 -4.95
C ALA A 180 -13.94 -1.46 -5.77
#